data_AF-B9SNE8-F1
#
_entry.id   AF-B9SNE8-F1
#
_cell.length_a   1.000
_cell.length_b   1.000
_cell.length_c   1.000
_cell.angle_alpha   90.00
_cell.angle_beta   90.00
_cell.angle_gamma   90.00
#
_symmetry.space_group_name_H-M   'P 1'
#
loop_
_entity.id
_entity.type
_entity.pdbx_description
1 polymer ?
#
loop_
_entity_poly.entity_id
_entity_poly.type
_entity_poly.pdbx_seq_one_letter_code
_entity_poly.pdbx_strand_id
1 'polypeptide(L)'
;MTSNWGFCLSEPGDIISPSYLAINGQIVFYDGGNQHYKMTTKLTVGSIFDAPDLKREFQEANISLHFVPLIWKYVIKNPNCEWDQIPNLPSAAYSLLKSKFTTFTSTLHSVIESSDGVTTKLLIKLQNGAFVEAVIMRYDTRLGNYGGKPRPGGPRSTLCISSQVGCKMGCKFCATGSMGFKNNLSSGEIVEQLVHATQLSQIRNVVFMGMGEPLNNYTALVEAIRVMLGSPFQLSPKKITVSTVGVIHAINKLQRDLPGLNLAVSLHAPVQDIRCHIMPAARAFPLEKLMDALQVYQKNSQQKIFIEYIMLDGVNDEEQHAHQLGKLLEAFEVEGD
;
A
#
# COMPACT_ATOMS: atom_id res chain seq x y z
N MET A 1 26.70 -11.76 15.80
CA MET A 1 26.27 -10.50 16.43
C MET A 1 24.78 -10.34 16.14
N THR A 2 23.96 -10.84 17.05
CA THR A 2 22.50 -10.83 17.00
C THR A 2 22.01 -9.45 17.47
N SER A 3 21.45 -8.65 16.57
CA SER A 3 20.80 -7.39 16.92
C SER A 3 19.37 -7.67 17.41
N ASN A 4 19.20 -7.56 18.73
CA ASN A 4 17.91 -7.54 19.41
C ASN A 4 17.06 -6.38 18.87
N TRP A 5 15.94 -6.69 18.23
CA TRP A 5 14.87 -5.74 17.95
C TRP A 5 13.96 -5.66 19.18
N GLY A 6 14.34 -4.82 20.13
CA GLY A 6 13.52 -4.48 21.29
C GLY A 6 12.44 -3.47 20.91
N PHE A 7 11.20 -3.92 20.78
CA PHE A 7 10.03 -3.05 20.83
C PHE A 7 9.90 -2.50 22.26
N CYS A 8 9.83 -1.17 22.40
CA CYS A 8 9.34 -0.54 23.63
C CYS A 8 7.85 -0.91 23.78
N LEU A 9 7.60 -1.95 24.56
CA LEU A 9 6.31 -2.25 25.15
C LEU A 9 6.05 -1.19 26.21
N SER A 10 5.06 -0.32 25.99
CA SER A 10 4.44 0.44 27.07
C SER A 10 3.58 -0.52 27.90
N GLU A 11 3.77 -0.52 29.21
CA GLU A 11 3.09 -1.38 30.19
C GLU A 11 1.54 -1.24 30.21
N PRO A 12 0.80 -2.22 30.77
CA PRO A 12 -0.66 -2.29 30.73
C PRO A 12 -1.36 -1.71 31.98
N GLY A 13 -2.47 -1.01 31.77
CA GLY A 13 -3.45 -0.52 32.75
C GLY A 13 -4.17 0.70 32.15
N ASP A 14 -5.49 0.90 32.17
CA ASP A 14 -6.59 0.35 32.95
C ASP A 14 -7.88 0.30 32.12
N ILE A 15 -8.79 -0.60 32.54
CA ILE A 15 -10.15 -0.75 32.06
C ILE A 15 -10.98 0.47 32.50
N ILE A 16 -11.58 1.21 31.56
CA ILE A 16 -12.67 2.16 31.86
C ILE A 16 -13.84 1.93 30.90
N SER A 17 -14.98 1.57 31.50
CA SER A 17 -16.31 1.41 30.88
C SER A 17 -16.99 2.77 30.59
N PRO A 18 -18.08 2.83 29.80
CA PRO A 18 -18.44 4.01 29.04
C PRO A 18 -19.23 5.04 29.87
N SER A 19 -18.80 6.30 29.79
CA SER A 19 -19.60 7.44 30.20
C SER A 19 -19.48 8.54 29.16
N TYR A 20 -20.64 8.88 28.57
CA TYR A 20 -20.84 9.95 27.61
C TYR A 20 -20.42 11.31 28.20
N LEU A 21 -19.74 12.12 27.39
CA LEU A 21 -19.76 13.58 27.52
C LEU A 21 -19.67 14.19 26.11
N ALA A 22 -20.73 14.89 25.71
CA ALA A 22 -20.81 15.63 24.47
C ALA A 22 -20.73 17.13 24.78
N ILE A 23 -19.82 17.88 24.15
CA ILE A 23 -20.04 19.30 23.79
C ILE A 23 -19.27 19.64 22.49
N ASN A 24 -20.02 19.69 21.38
CA ASN A 24 -19.89 20.65 20.28
C ASN A 24 -21.25 20.78 19.55
N GLY A 25 -22.33 20.96 20.32
CA GLY A 25 -23.45 21.79 19.88
C GLY A 25 -24.74 21.17 19.32
N GLN A 26 -25.09 19.89 19.53
CA GLN A 26 -26.48 19.45 19.29
C GLN A 26 -27.00 18.48 20.36
N ILE A 27 -28.17 18.82 20.90
CA ILE A 27 -28.97 18.04 21.86
C ILE A 27 -29.82 17.05 21.04
N VAL A 28 -29.85 15.78 21.44
CA VAL A 28 -30.81 14.80 20.91
C VAL A 28 -31.70 14.36 22.05
N PHE A 29 -32.98 14.74 21.99
CA PHE A 29 -34.03 14.16 22.82
C PHE A 29 -34.50 12.85 22.17
N TYR A 30 -34.65 11.79 22.98
CA TYR A 30 -35.36 10.59 22.59
C TYR A 30 -36.84 10.77 22.93
N ASP A 31 -37.69 10.86 21.91
CA ASP A 31 -39.09 10.49 22.02
C ASP A 31 -39.39 9.44 20.94
N GLY A 32 -40.14 8.42 21.32
CA GLY A 32 -40.34 7.21 20.54
C GLY A 32 -41.24 7.45 19.34
N GLY A 33 -40.80 7.03 18.16
CA GLY A 33 -41.67 6.88 16.99
C GLY A 33 -40.96 7.12 15.67
N ASN A 34 -41.06 6.13 14.77
CA ASN A 34 -40.75 6.16 13.34
C ASN A 34 -40.41 7.54 12.74
N GLN A 35 -39.16 7.72 12.26
CA GLN A 35 -38.90 8.43 11.00
C GLN A 35 -37.47 8.27 10.49
N HIS A 36 -37.36 8.31 9.17
CA HIS A 36 -36.18 8.13 8.34
C HIS A 36 -34.90 8.80 8.85
N TYR A 37 -33.83 8.01 8.98
CA TYR A 37 -32.48 8.52 9.16
C TYR A 37 -32.03 9.24 7.89
N LYS A 38 -32.14 10.56 7.87
CA LYS A 38 -31.35 11.39 6.98
C LYS A 38 -29.96 11.49 7.60
N MET A 39 -29.07 10.58 7.23
CA MET A 39 -27.64 10.73 7.49
C MET A 39 -27.20 12.05 6.87
N THR A 40 -26.89 13.05 7.70
CA THR A 40 -26.16 14.24 7.28
C THR A 40 -24.74 13.78 6.93
N THR A 41 -24.58 13.36 5.68
CA THR A 41 -23.29 13.15 5.05
C THR A 41 -22.53 14.47 5.12
N LYS A 42 -21.62 14.58 6.09
CA LYS A 42 -20.50 15.50 5.96
C LYS A 42 -19.86 15.11 4.64
N LEU A 43 -20.01 15.95 3.61
CA LEU A 43 -19.45 15.70 2.28
C LEU A 43 -17.97 15.37 2.48
N THR A 44 -17.61 14.10 2.32
CA THR A 44 -16.22 13.66 2.30
C THR A 44 -15.58 14.34 1.10
N VAL A 45 -14.77 15.35 1.37
CA VAL A 45 -13.99 16.04 0.35
C VAL A 45 -12.99 15.02 -0.21
N GLY A 46 -12.97 14.84 -1.53
CA GLY A 46 -12.10 13.88 -2.20
C GLY A 46 -10.65 14.34 -2.18
N SER A 47 -9.72 13.38 -2.17
CA SER A 47 -8.31 13.70 -2.46
C SER A 47 -8.18 14.10 -3.91
N ILE A 48 -7.37 15.12 -4.22
CA ILE A 48 -7.01 15.43 -5.60
C ILE A 48 -6.31 14.27 -6.30
N PHE A 49 -5.72 13.34 -5.55
CA PHE A 49 -5.07 12.14 -6.07
C PHE A 49 -6.04 10.99 -6.31
N ASP A 50 -7.33 11.13 -5.98
CA ASP A 50 -8.36 10.18 -6.38
C ASP A 50 -8.71 10.37 -7.86
N ALA A 51 -7.86 9.80 -8.73
CA ALA A 51 -7.90 10.06 -10.16
C ALA A 51 -9.23 9.72 -10.85
N PRO A 52 -9.92 8.61 -10.53
CA PRO A 52 -11.24 8.33 -11.09
C PRO A 52 -12.26 9.44 -10.81
N ASP A 53 -12.33 9.89 -9.55
CA ASP A 53 -13.28 10.92 -9.14
C ASP A 53 -12.94 12.28 -9.76
N LEU A 54 -11.66 12.68 -9.71
CA LEU A 54 -11.22 13.93 -10.32
C LEU A 54 -11.49 13.97 -11.83
N LYS A 55 -11.18 12.87 -12.54
CA LYS A 55 -11.40 12.79 -13.99
C LYS A 55 -12.88 12.83 -14.35
N ARG A 56 -13.72 12.10 -13.61
CA ARG A 56 -15.18 12.11 -13.81
C ARG A 56 -15.73 13.52 -13.66
N GLU A 57 -15.37 14.19 -12.58
CA GLU A 57 -15.81 15.55 -12.27
C GLU A 57 -15.35 16.56 -13.35
N PHE A 58 -14.11 16.43 -13.83
CA PHE A 58 -13.63 17.26 -14.94
C PHE A 58 -14.41 17.00 -16.23
N GLN A 59 -14.70 15.75 -16.56
CA GLN A 59 -15.48 15.40 -17.75
C GLN A 59 -16.90 15.93 -17.68
N GLU A 60 -17.59 15.77 -16.54
CA GLU A 60 -18.95 16.30 -16.32
C GLU A 60 -19.01 17.82 -16.42
N ALA A 61 -17.95 18.52 -15.98
CA ALA A 61 -17.82 19.96 -16.10
C ALA A 61 -17.27 20.43 -17.46
N ASN A 62 -17.07 19.52 -18.44
CA ASN A 62 -16.45 19.81 -19.75
C ASN A 62 -15.04 20.44 -19.66
N ILE A 63 -14.28 20.06 -18.64
CA ILE A 63 -12.89 20.47 -18.41
C ILE A 63 -11.96 19.40 -18.95
N SER A 64 -10.96 19.82 -19.73
CA SER A 64 -10.01 18.89 -20.34
C SER A 64 -9.13 18.17 -19.30
N LEU A 65 -8.96 16.85 -19.46
CA LEU A 65 -8.16 16.03 -18.56
C LEU A 65 -6.65 16.32 -18.60
N HIS A 66 -6.16 17.07 -19.59
CA HIS A 66 -4.74 17.43 -19.67
C HIS A 66 -4.29 18.32 -18.49
N PHE A 67 -5.23 18.98 -17.80
CA PHE A 67 -4.94 19.77 -16.60
C PHE A 67 -4.64 18.90 -15.37
N VAL A 68 -5.12 17.65 -15.32
CA VAL A 68 -4.97 16.78 -14.14
C VAL A 68 -3.50 16.57 -13.76
N PRO A 69 -2.58 16.19 -14.67
CA PRO A 69 -1.16 16.08 -14.33
C PRO A 69 -0.52 17.42 -13.93
N LEU A 70 -1.01 18.55 -14.45
CA LEU A 70 -0.50 19.88 -14.09
C LEU A 70 -0.86 20.23 -12.65
N ILE A 71 -2.11 19.93 -12.25
CA ILE A 71 -2.59 20.08 -10.88
C ILE A 71 -1.77 19.20 -9.94
N TRP A 72 -1.62 17.90 -10.24
CA TRP A 72 -0.81 17.00 -9.42
C TRP A 72 0.63 17.47 -9.29
N LYS A 73 1.27 17.87 -10.39
CA LYS A 73 2.64 18.41 -10.37
C LYS A 73 2.75 19.64 -9.46
N TYR A 74 1.76 20.53 -9.51
CA TYR A 74 1.76 21.74 -8.68
C TYR A 74 1.56 21.40 -7.20
N VAL A 75 0.57 20.57 -6.87
CA VAL A 75 0.26 20.17 -5.48
C VAL A 75 1.42 19.38 -4.87
N ILE A 76 2.06 18.48 -5.62
CA ILE A 76 3.23 17.73 -5.12
C ILE A 76 4.38 18.67 -4.77
N LYS A 77 4.59 19.74 -5.54
CA LYS A 77 5.64 20.73 -5.26
C LYS A 77 5.24 21.70 -4.14
N ASN A 78 3.95 21.95 -3.97
CA ASN A 78 3.39 22.94 -3.05
C ASN A 78 2.22 22.31 -2.27
N PRO A 79 2.47 21.41 -1.30
CA PRO A 79 1.40 20.60 -0.69
C PRO A 79 0.33 21.41 0.06
N ASN A 80 0.69 22.60 0.52
CA ASN A 80 -0.19 23.53 1.24
C ASN A 80 -0.68 24.68 0.35
N CYS A 81 -0.71 24.50 -0.98
CA CYS A 81 -1.16 25.56 -1.88
C CYS A 81 -2.66 25.79 -1.80
N GLU A 82 -3.07 27.04 -2.00
CA GLU A 82 -4.45 27.39 -2.28
C GLU A 82 -4.76 27.16 -3.76
N TRP A 83 -6.01 26.77 -4.07
CA TRP A 83 -6.41 26.42 -5.43
C TRP A 83 -6.13 27.53 -6.46
N ASP A 84 -6.31 28.79 -6.08
CA ASP A 84 -6.12 29.95 -6.95
C ASP A 84 -4.66 30.19 -7.36
N GLN A 85 -3.71 29.51 -6.70
CA GLN A 85 -2.28 29.62 -7.00
C GLN A 85 -1.84 28.71 -8.15
N ILE A 86 -2.66 27.72 -8.54
CA ILE A 86 -2.34 26.81 -9.64
C ILE A 86 -2.51 27.56 -10.95
N PRO A 87 -1.45 27.84 -11.72
CA PRO A 87 -1.55 28.71 -12.88
C PRO A 87 -2.31 28.04 -14.03
N ASN A 88 -2.95 28.87 -14.87
CA ASN A 88 -3.51 28.49 -16.17
C ASN A 88 -4.64 27.44 -16.15
N LEU A 89 -5.38 27.31 -15.04
CA LEU A 89 -6.62 26.52 -15.04
C LEU A 89 -7.82 27.35 -15.52
N PRO A 90 -8.81 26.73 -16.20
CA PRO A 90 -10.09 27.37 -16.49
C PRO A 90 -10.84 27.76 -15.21
N SER A 91 -11.63 28.84 -15.24
CA SER A 91 -12.41 29.33 -14.07
C SER A 91 -13.30 28.24 -13.44
N ALA A 92 -13.94 27.40 -14.27
CA ALA A 92 -14.75 26.28 -13.82
C ALA A 92 -13.96 25.25 -13.00
N ALA A 93 -12.67 25.05 -13.30
CA ALA A 93 -11.82 24.11 -12.58
C ALA A 93 -11.58 24.57 -11.13
N TYR A 94 -11.29 25.85 -10.88
CA TYR A 94 -11.11 26.34 -9.52
C TYR A 94 -12.37 26.16 -8.66
N SER A 95 -13.54 26.47 -9.22
CA SER A 95 -14.83 26.32 -8.52
C SER A 95 -15.10 24.86 -8.14
N LEU A 96 -14.80 23.94 -9.06
CA LEU A 96 -14.96 22.51 -8.85
C LEU A 96 -13.96 21.99 -7.80
N LEU A 97 -12.68 22.36 -7.90
CA LEU A 97 -11.65 21.97 -6.95
C LEU A 97 -11.98 22.43 -5.54
N LYS A 98 -12.36 23.71 -5.36
CA LYS A 98 -12.76 24.30 -4.07
C LYS A 98 -13.95 23.61 -3.42
N SER A 99 -14.89 23.11 -4.22
CA SER A 99 -16.14 22.53 -3.71
C SER A 99 -16.05 21.03 -3.42
N LYS A 100 -15.20 20.30 -4.14
CA LYS A 100 -15.21 18.82 -4.12
C LYS A 100 -13.90 18.18 -3.68
N PHE A 101 -12.78 18.91 -3.73
CA PHE A 101 -11.46 18.33 -3.51
C PHE A 101 -10.64 19.09 -2.46
N THR A 102 -9.71 18.36 -1.86
CA THR A 102 -8.63 18.86 -1.00
C THR A 102 -7.29 18.42 -1.59
N THR A 103 -6.22 19.16 -1.29
CA THR A 103 -4.87 18.75 -1.71
C THR A 103 -4.49 17.40 -1.11
N PHE A 104 -4.88 17.16 0.15
CA PHE A 104 -4.70 15.90 0.85
C PHE A 104 -5.89 15.59 1.75
N THR A 105 -6.31 14.33 1.79
CA THR A 105 -7.25 13.82 2.82
C THR A 105 -6.52 13.21 4.01
N SER A 106 -5.22 12.94 3.88
CA SER A 106 -4.32 12.49 4.94
C SER A 106 -3.35 13.57 5.41
N THR A 107 -2.84 13.41 6.63
CA THR A 107 -1.81 14.27 7.20
C THR A 107 -0.67 13.44 7.78
N LEU A 108 0.56 13.92 7.63
CA LEU A 108 1.74 13.30 8.26
C LEU A 108 1.70 13.56 9.77
N HIS A 109 1.46 12.51 10.57
CA HIS A 109 1.33 12.63 12.02
C HIS A 109 2.69 12.63 12.72
N SER A 110 3.57 11.72 12.31
CA SER A 110 4.94 11.66 12.83
C SER A 110 5.88 11.03 11.82
N VAL A 111 7.17 11.40 11.93
CA VAL A 111 8.27 10.83 11.15
C VAL A 111 9.31 10.32 12.13
N ILE A 112 9.77 9.09 11.93
CA ILE A 112 10.76 8.42 12.78
C ILE A 112 11.91 7.97 11.89
N GLU A 113 13.10 8.46 12.17
CA GLU A 113 14.33 8.05 11.48
C GLU A 113 15.01 6.91 12.24
N SER A 114 15.58 5.95 11.52
CA SER A 114 16.44 4.92 12.10
C SER A 114 17.78 5.52 12.56
N SER A 115 18.43 4.88 13.52
CA SER A 115 19.71 5.35 14.07
C SER A 115 20.85 5.39 13.04
N ASP A 116 20.79 4.54 12.01
CA ASP A 116 21.74 4.51 10.89
C ASP A 116 21.33 5.44 9.73
N GLY A 117 20.18 6.13 9.82
CA GLY A 117 19.70 7.09 8.85
C GLY A 117 19.26 6.52 7.49
N VAL A 118 19.28 5.20 7.32
CA VAL A 118 18.91 4.57 6.03
C VAL A 118 17.41 4.30 5.92
N THR A 119 16.67 4.35 7.02
CA THR A 119 15.23 4.06 7.05
C THR A 119 14.45 5.17 7.72
N THR A 120 13.39 5.65 7.05
CA THR A 120 12.42 6.60 7.62
C THR A 120 11.05 5.95 7.66
N LYS A 121 10.42 5.91 8.84
CA LYS A 121 9.04 5.47 9.03
C LYS A 121 8.12 6.69 9.16
N LEU A 122 7.06 6.70 8.37
CA LEU A 122 6.02 7.72 8.35
C LEU A 122 4.75 7.12 8.98
N LEU A 123 4.21 7.80 9.98
CA LEU A 123 2.87 7.52 10.50
C LEU A 123 1.91 8.56 9.91
N ILE A 124 0.94 8.08 9.13
CA ILE A 124 0.05 8.93 8.34
C ILE A 124 -1.37 8.76 8.88
N LYS A 125 -1.97 9.88 9.28
CA LYS A 125 -3.37 9.94 9.75
C LYS A 125 -4.28 10.16 8.55
N LEU A 126 -5.28 9.31 8.41
CA LEU A 126 -6.28 9.35 7.34
C LEU A 126 -7.48 10.23 7.72
N GLN A 127 -8.31 10.57 6.74
CA GLN A 127 -9.52 11.39 6.94
C GLN A 127 -10.51 10.79 7.94
N ASN A 128 -10.58 9.46 8.02
CA ASN A 128 -11.45 8.73 8.95
C ASN A 128 -10.85 8.64 10.37
N GLY A 129 -9.70 9.26 10.61
CA GLY A 129 -9.00 9.26 11.89
C GLY A 129 -8.11 8.03 12.15
N ALA A 130 -8.15 7.01 11.28
CA ALA A 130 -7.26 5.87 11.37
C ALA A 130 -5.82 6.23 10.96
N PHE A 131 -4.88 5.35 11.26
CA PHE A 131 -3.48 5.50 10.91
C PHE A 131 -3.01 4.37 10.01
N VAL A 132 -2.11 4.71 9.09
CA VAL A 132 -1.32 3.76 8.30
C VAL A 132 0.15 4.14 8.33
N GLU A 133 0.98 3.16 8.02
CA GLU A 133 2.43 3.32 7.99
C GLU A 133 2.94 3.28 6.55
N ALA A 134 3.94 4.12 6.27
CA ALA A 134 4.76 4.03 5.08
C ALA A 134 6.23 4.06 5.49
N VAL A 135 7.10 3.37 4.77
CA VAL A 135 8.53 3.27 5.12
C VAL A 135 9.39 3.58 3.90
N ILE A 136 10.24 4.60 4.02
CA ILE A 136 11.29 4.90 3.05
C ILE A 136 12.52 4.14 3.47
N MET A 137 13.08 3.34 2.55
CA MET A 137 14.34 2.66 2.77
C MET A 137 15.34 3.07 1.69
N ARG A 138 16.52 3.54 2.12
CA ARG A 138 17.58 4.09 1.28
C ARG A 138 18.73 3.11 1.27
N TYR A 139 18.97 2.45 0.15
CA TYR A 139 20.05 1.49 0.02
C TYR A 139 20.89 1.77 -1.22
N ASP A 140 22.19 1.55 -1.10
CA ASP A 140 23.06 1.47 -2.27
C ASP A 140 23.10 0.01 -2.75
N THR A 141 22.50 -0.26 -3.91
CA THR A 141 22.41 -1.63 -4.44
C THR A 141 23.76 -2.19 -4.91
N ARG A 142 24.82 -1.36 -4.92
CA ARG A 142 26.19 -1.77 -5.21
C ARG A 142 26.87 -2.43 -4.01
N LEU A 143 26.27 -2.36 -2.82
CA LEU A 143 26.84 -2.98 -1.62
C LEU A 143 26.76 -4.51 -1.72
N GLY A 144 27.91 -5.15 -1.52
CA GLY A 144 28.09 -6.60 -1.59
C GLY A 144 28.47 -7.14 -2.97
N ASN A 145 28.88 -8.40 -3.00
CA ASN A 145 29.21 -9.13 -4.22
C ASN A 145 28.17 -10.21 -4.48
N TYR A 146 27.85 -10.48 -5.75
CA TYR A 146 27.09 -11.65 -6.17
C TYR A 146 27.92 -12.43 -7.18
N GLY A 147 28.18 -13.71 -6.91
CA GLY A 147 29.09 -14.51 -7.75
C GLY A 147 30.50 -13.91 -7.88
N GLY A 148 31.01 -13.23 -6.85
CA GLY A 148 32.32 -12.56 -6.87
C GLY A 148 32.40 -11.25 -7.66
N LYS A 149 31.30 -10.80 -8.27
CA LYS A 149 31.24 -9.52 -9.01
C LYS A 149 30.52 -8.43 -8.19
N PRO A 150 30.95 -7.16 -8.30
CA PRO A 150 30.18 -6.04 -7.75
C PRO A 150 28.78 -6.03 -8.33
N ARG A 151 27.78 -5.79 -7.48
CA ARG A 151 26.39 -5.69 -7.96
C ARG A 151 26.21 -4.43 -8.80
N PRO A 152 25.57 -4.52 -9.98
CA PRO A 152 25.22 -3.34 -10.75
C PRO A 152 24.16 -2.51 -10.02
N GLY A 153 24.13 -1.21 -10.28
CA GLY A 153 23.10 -0.30 -9.77
C GLY A 153 23.67 0.93 -9.08
N GLY A 154 23.02 1.38 -8.01
CA GLY A 154 23.36 2.63 -7.34
C GLY A 154 22.44 2.96 -6.17
N PRO A 155 22.50 4.20 -5.65
CA PRO A 155 21.63 4.64 -4.58
C PRO A 155 20.17 4.57 -5.02
N ARG A 156 19.32 3.98 -4.17
CA ARG A 156 17.91 3.74 -4.43
C ARG A 156 17.11 3.99 -3.16
N SER A 157 16.03 4.76 -3.30
CA SER A 157 14.99 4.88 -2.27
C SER A 157 13.77 4.06 -2.67
N THR A 158 13.46 3.05 -1.87
CA THR A 158 12.24 2.24 -2.00
C THR A 158 11.23 2.68 -0.96
N LEU A 159 10.01 2.93 -1.40
CA LEU A 159 8.89 3.22 -0.52
C LEU A 159 8.01 1.97 -0.33
N CYS A 160 7.88 1.52 0.90
CA CYS A 160 6.88 0.55 1.31
C CYS A 160 5.58 1.29 1.68
N ILE A 161 4.47 0.94 1.03
CA ILE A 161 3.17 1.59 1.25
C ILE A 161 2.09 0.60 1.67
N SER A 162 1.12 1.12 2.42
CA SER A 162 -0.07 0.44 2.88
C SER A 162 -1.19 0.52 1.84
N SER A 163 -2.04 -0.51 1.81
CA SER A 163 -3.22 -0.62 0.94
C SER A 163 -4.54 -0.66 1.72
N GLN A 164 -4.50 -0.98 3.01
CA GLN A 164 -5.64 -1.08 3.90
C GLN A 164 -5.26 -0.62 5.32
N VAL A 165 -6.27 -0.31 6.14
CA VAL A 165 -6.14 -0.21 7.59
C VAL A 165 -6.42 -1.58 8.20
N GLY A 166 -5.38 -2.22 8.73
CA GLY A 166 -5.47 -3.61 9.17
C GLY A 166 -5.50 -4.59 8.00
N CYS A 167 -5.72 -5.88 8.28
CA CYS A 167 -5.71 -6.92 7.23
C CYS A 167 -6.62 -8.11 7.58
N LYS A 168 -7.36 -8.63 6.59
CA LYS A 168 -8.25 -9.82 6.76
C LYS A 168 -7.50 -11.16 6.74
N MET A 169 -6.24 -11.18 6.30
CA MET A 169 -5.55 -12.44 6.03
C MET A 169 -5.12 -13.20 7.31
N GLY A 170 -5.04 -12.49 8.44
CA GLY A 170 -4.83 -13.10 9.75
C GLY A 170 -3.50 -13.83 9.91
N CYS A 171 -2.47 -13.46 9.15
CA CYS A 171 -1.13 -14.04 9.25
C CYS A 171 -0.60 -13.87 10.68
N LYS A 172 -0.28 -14.98 11.35
CA LYS A 172 0.02 -15.00 12.79
C LYS A 172 1.32 -14.28 13.18
N PHE A 173 2.27 -14.20 12.24
CA PHE A 173 3.52 -13.47 12.40
C PHE A 173 3.38 -11.97 12.11
N CYS A 174 2.22 -11.51 11.64
CA CYS A 174 2.00 -10.13 11.20
C CYS A 174 1.20 -9.35 12.25
N ALA A 175 1.78 -8.26 12.78
CA ALA A 175 1.08 -7.36 13.69
C ALA A 175 -0.24 -6.83 13.09
N THR A 176 -0.21 -6.41 11.82
CA THR A 176 -1.40 -5.96 11.07
C THR A 176 -2.46 -7.05 10.92
N GLY A 177 -2.04 -8.32 10.82
CA GLY A 177 -2.96 -9.46 10.79
C GLY A 177 -3.73 -9.62 12.10
N SER A 178 -3.09 -9.32 13.23
CA SER A 178 -3.69 -9.42 14.57
C SER A 178 -4.66 -8.27 14.88
N MET A 179 -4.49 -7.10 14.25
CA MET A 179 -5.40 -5.95 14.39
C MET A 179 -6.79 -6.20 13.78
N GLY A 180 -6.90 -7.22 12.91
CA GLY A 180 -8.05 -7.44 12.04
C GLY A 180 -8.19 -6.35 10.98
N PHE A 181 -9.14 -6.52 10.07
CA PHE A 181 -9.43 -5.53 9.04
C PHE A 181 -10.36 -4.43 9.55
N LYS A 182 -10.06 -3.18 9.17
CA LYS A 182 -10.92 -2.03 9.45
C LYS A 182 -11.50 -1.47 8.15
N ASN A 183 -10.65 -0.93 7.27
CA ASN A 183 -11.09 -0.25 6.05
C ASN A 183 -10.10 -0.45 4.90
N ASN A 184 -10.61 -0.40 3.67
CA ASN A 184 -9.77 -0.20 2.48
C ASN A 184 -9.35 1.28 2.39
N LEU A 185 -8.16 1.54 1.85
CA LEU A 185 -7.76 2.90 1.47
C LEU A 185 -8.38 3.27 0.13
N SER A 186 -8.69 4.56 -0.06
CA SER A 186 -9.01 5.09 -1.40
C SER A 186 -7.75 5.12 -2.28
N SER A 187 -7.94 5.29 -3.59
CA SER A 187 -6.79 5.43 -4.51
C SER A 187 -5.95 6.66 -4.16
N GLY A 188 -6.61 7.76 -3.77
CA GLY A 188 -5.96 8.97 -3.28
C GLY A 188 -5.13 8.72 -2.01
N GLU A 189 -5.69 8.05 -1.00
CA GLU A 189 -4.96 7.74 0.25
C GLU A 189 -3.72 6.86 0.03
N ILE A 190 -3.74 5.97 -0.98
CA ILE A 190 -2.57 5.19 -1.38
C ILE A 190 -1.51 6.10 -2.03
N VAL A 191 -1.92 6.97 -2.97
CA VAL A 191 -0.99 7.88 -3.66
C VAL A 191 -0.41 8.93 -2.70
N GLU A 192 -1.19 9.44 -1.75
CA GLU A 192 -0.74 10.42 -0.78
C GLU A 192 0.45 9.92 0.06
N GLN A 193 0.55 8.61 0.34
CA GLN A 193 1.74 8.04 0.97
C GLN A 193 3.01 8.27 0.13
N LEU A 194 2.92 8.13 -1.20
CA LEU A 194 4.02 8.44 -2.12
C LEU A 194 4.33 9.94 -2.16
N VAL A 195 3.31 10.79 -2.11
CA VAL A 195 3.50 12.24 -2.11
C VAL A 195 4.20 12.70 -0.84
N HIS A 196 3.74 12.26 0.33
CA HIS A 196 4.38 12.52 1.63
C HIS A 196 5.84 12.05 1.62
N ALA A 197 6.10 10.83 1.13
CA ALA A 197 7.44 10.29 1.06
C ALA A 197 8.36 11.04 0.07
N THR A 198 7.82 11.55 -1.04
CA THR A 198 8.57 12.31 -2.05
C THR A 198 9.03 13.67 -1.51
N GLN A 199 8.37 14.22 -0.49
CA GLN A 199 8.87 15.41 0.22
C GLN A 199 10.15 15.14 1.03
N LEU A 200 10.39 13.87 1.40
CA LEU A 200 11.51 13.46 2.25
C LEU A 200 12.65 12.77 1.48
N SER A 201 12.38 12.20 0.31
CA SER A 201 13.36 11.44 -0.46
C SER A 201 12.94 11.30 -1.92
N GLN A 202 13.91 11.19 -2.84
CA GLN A 202 13.61 10.86 -4.24
C GLN A 202 13.22 9.38 -4.37
N ILE A 203 11.91 9.10 -4.34
CA ILE A 203 11.39 7.74 -4.45
C ILE A 203 11.56 7.22 -5.87
N ARG A 204 12.21 6.05 -6.00
CA ARG A 204 12.46 5.39 -7.30
C ARG A 204 11.76 4.04 -7.43
N ASN A 205 11.36 3.46 -6.31
CA ASN A 205 10.73 2.15 -6.21
C ASN A 205 9.58 2.20 -5.22
N VAL A 206 8.50 1.49 -5.52
CA VAL A 206 7.34 1.35 -4.63
C VAL A 206 7.05 -0.14 -4.43
N VAL A 207 6.83 -0.55 -3.19
CA VAL A 207 6.43 -1.92 -2.85
C VAL A 207 5.16 -1.88 -2.00
N PHE A 208 4.16 -2.65 -2.39
CA PHE A 208 2.93 -2.82 -1.62
C PHE A 208 3.12 -3.94 -0.59
N MET A 209 3.90 -3.64 0.44
CA MET A 209 4.25 -4.54 1.54
C MET A 209 3.98 -3.91 2.92
N GLY A 210 3.21 -2.81 2.95
CA GLY A 210 2.79 -2.16 4.17
C GLY A 210 1.58 -2.87 4.80
N MET A 211 0.66 -2.10 5.33
CA MET A 211 -0.57 -2.64 5.94
C MET A 211 -1.57 -3.09 4.86
N GLY A 212 -2.12 -4.30 5.02
CA GLY A 212 -3.19 -4.83 4.18
C GLY A 212 -2.76 -5.90 3.18
N GLU A 213 -3.75 -6.55 2.56
CA GLU A 213 -3.57 -7.39 1.37
C GLU A 213 -3.95 -6.55 0.14
N PRO A 214 -2.98 -6.12 -0.69
CA PRO A 214 -3.23 -5.22 -1.81
C PRO A 214 -4.30 -5.72 -2.77
N LEU A 215 -4.32 -7.04 -3.06
CA LEU A 215 -5.26 -7.61 -4.01
C LEU A 215 -6.70 -7.68 -3.49
N ASN A 216 -6.91 -7.53 -2.18
CA ASN A 216 -8.24 -7.35 -1.58
C ASN A 216 -8.74 -5.89 -1.65
N ASN A 217 -7.88 -4.94 -2.04
CA ASN A 217 -8.25 -3.56 -2.36
C ASN A 217 -8.00 -3.25 -3.85
N TYR A 218 -8.39 -4.17 -4.72
CA TYR A 218 -7.97 -4.22 -6.12
C TYR A 218 -8.25 -2.93 -6.91
N THR A 219 -9.46 -2.36 -6.81
CA THR A 219 -9.83 -1.17 -7.59
C THR A 219 -8.96 0.03 -7.21
N ALA A 220 -8.84 0.33 -5.92
CA ALA A 220 -8.01 1.44 -5.45
C ALA A 220 -6.53 1.21 -5.74
N LEU A 221 -6.05 -0.03 -5.60
CA LEU A 221 -4.69 -0.44 -5.96
C LEU A 221 -4.38 -0.11 -7.43
N VAL A 222 -5.24 -0.55 -8.34
CA VAL A 222 -5.01 -0.36 -9.79
C VAL A 222 -4.99 1.12 -10.15
N GLU A 223 -5.94 1.90 -9.62
CA GLU A 223 -6.00 3.34 -9.90
C GLU A 223 -4.81 4.09 -9.32
N ALA A 224 -4.38 3.75 -8.09
CA ALA A 224 -3.18 4.33 -7.50
C ALA A 224 -1.93 4.02 -8.33
N ILE A 225 -1.75 2.77 -8.79
CA ILE A 225 -0.62 2.41 -9.65
C ILE A 225 -0.68 3.17 -10.98
N ARG A 226 -1.85 3.34 -11.60
CA ARG A 226 -1.98 4.14 -12.84
C ARG A 226 -1.53 5.58 -12.64
N VAL A 227 -1.81 6.18 -11.49
CA VAL A 227 -1.29 7.51 -11.13
C VAL A 227 0.24 7.48 -11.00
N MET A 228 0.80 6.48 -10.32
CA MET A 228 2.26 6.33 -10.14
C MET A 228 3.02 6.12 -11.46
N LEU A 229 2.41 5.41 -12.43
CA LEU A 229 2.96 5.20 -13.77
C LEU A 229 2.85 6.45 -14.66
N GLY A 230 1.85 7.30 -14.40
CA GLY A 230 1.57 8.51 -15.17
C GLY A 230 2.37 9.74 -14.71
N SER A 231 2.20 10.85 -15.44
CA SER A 231 2.72 12.15 -15.02
C SER A 231 2.01 12.62 -13.74
N PRO A 232 2.73 13.14 -12.73
CA PRO A 232 4.15 13.55 -12.79
C PRO A 232 5.16 12.49 -12.34
N PHE A 233 4.73 11.39 -11.71
CA PHE A 233 5.63 10.41 -11.09
C PHE A 233 6.44 9.59 -12.10
N GLN A 234 5.79 9.11 -13.16
CA GLN A 234 6.39 8.37 -14.28
C GLN A 234 7.29 7.21 -13.81
N LEU A 235 6.85 6.48 -12.78
CA LEU A 235 7.57 5.30 -12.33
C LEU A 235 7.48 4.21 -13.40
N SER A 236 8.60 3.53 -13.66
CA SER A 236 8.58 2.35 -14.52
C SER A 236 7.79 1.23 -13.84
N PRO A 237 6.96 0.46 -14.58
CA PRO A 237 6.26 -0.71 -14.03
C PRO A 237 7.19 -1.69 -13.29
N LYS A 238 8.42 -1.89 -13.81
CA LYS A 238 9.47 -2.73 -13.20
C LYS A 238 10.00 -2.21 -11.85
N LYS A 239 9.57 -1.03 -11.41
CA LYS A 239 9.94 -0.41 -10.14
C LYS A 239 8.81 -0.44 -9.11
N ILE A 240 7.64 -0.94 -9.50
CA ILE A 240 6.49 -1.15 -8.63
C ILE A 240 6.34 -2.66 -8.40
N THR A 241 6.28 -3.06 -7.13
CA THR A 241 6.10 -4.48 -6.74
C THR A 241 4.82 -4.62 -5.94
N VAL A 242 3.91 -5.48 -6.40
CA VAL A 242 2.72 -5.85 -5.62
C VAL A 242 3.01 -7.16 -4.90
N SER A 243 2.95 -7.15 -3.57
CA SER A 243 3.00 -8.39 -2.78
C SER A 243 1.59 -8.90 -2.51
N THR A 244 1.44 -10.21 -2.40
CA THR A 244 0.17 -10.87 -2.07
C THR A 244 0.39 -12.18 -1.34
N VAL A 245 -0.55 -12.55 -0.47
CA VAL A 245 -0.62 -13.87 0.14
C VAL A 245 -1.18 -14.95 -0.78
N GLY A 246 -1.43 -14.65 -2.06
CA GLY A 246 -1.81 -15.63 -3.06
C GLY A 246 -3.28 -15.59 -3.47
N VAL A 247 -3.87 -14.39 -3.63
CA VAL A 247 -5.25 -14.24 -4.13
C VAL A 247 -5.28 -14.52 -5.65
N ILE A 248 -5.36 -15.82 -6.01
CA ILE A 248 -5.11 -16.34 -7.37
C ILE A 248 -5.90 -15.59 -8.47
N HIS A 249 -7.20 -15.39 -8.30
CA HIS A 249 -8.02 -14.72 -9.32
C HIS A 249 -7.58 -13.27 -9.56
N ALA A 250 -7.08 -12.60 -8.52
CA ALA A 250 -6.64 -11.22 -8.59
C ALA A 250 -5.22 -11.11 -9.18
N ILE A 251 -4.35 -12.10 -8.96
CA ILE A 251 -3.03 -12.19 -9.63
C ILE A 251 -3.21 -12.22 -11.15
N ASN A 252 -4.10 -13.09 -11.65
CA ASN A 252 -4.39 -13.20 -13.09
C ASN A 252 -4.99 -11.91 -13.66
N LYS A 253 -5.83 -11.23 -12.86
CA LYS A 253 -6.42 -9.94 -13.26
C LYS A 253 -5.36 -8.84 -13.32
N LEU A 254 -4.44 -8.79 -12.34
CA LEU A 254 -3.40 -7.77 -12.23
C LEU A 254 -2.49 -7.77 -13.47
N GLN A 255 -2.06 -8.95 -13.91
CA GLN A 255 -1.22 -9.11 -15.10
C GLN A 255 -1.84 -8.49 -16.36
N ARG A 256 -3.17 -8.60 -16.51
CA ARG A 256 -3.89 -8.05 -17.67
C ARG A 256 -4.10 -6.55 -17.55
N ASP A 257 -4.48 -6.08 -16.36
CA ASP A 257 -4.84 -4.67 -16.14
C ASP A 257 -3.60 -3.76 -16.06
N LEU A 258 -2.47 -4.29 -15.56
CA LEU A 258 -1.22 -3.57 -15.32
C LEU A 258 -0.01 -4.45 -15.72
N PRO A 259 0.23 -4.66 -17.03
CA PRO A 259 1.33 -5.49 -17.47
C PRO A 259 2.69 -4.88 -17.08
N GLY A 260 3.62 -5.76 -16.72
CA GLY A 260 5.01 -5.40 -16.46
C GLY A 260 5.32 -4.96 -15.03
N LEU A 261 4.38 -5.09 -14.09
CA LEU A 261 4.65 -4.95 -12.66
C LEU A 261 5.40 -6.17 -12.12
N ASN A 262 6.28 -5.93 -11.15
CA ASN A 262 6.87 -7.02 -10.39
C ASN A 262 5.80 -7.61 -9.46
N LEU A 263 5.79 -8.95 -9.34
CA LEU A 263 4.97 -9.66 -8.39
C LEU A 263 5.86 -10.23 -7.28
N ALA A 264 5.45 -10.02 -6.04
CA ALA A 264 5.97 -10.73 -4.89
C ALA A 264 4.88 -11.62 -4.28
N VAL A 265 5.27 -12.77 -3.75
CA VAL A 265 4.37 -13.72 -3.12
C VAL A 265 4.86 -13.99 -1.71
N SER A 266 4.03 -13.64 -0.74
CA SER A 266 4.17 -14.04 0.66
C SER A 266 3.88 -15.55 0.77
N LEU A 267 4.90 -16.36 0.51
CA LEU A 267 4.79 -17.82 0.48
C LEU A 267 4.93 -18.40 1.89
N HIS A 268 6.05 -18.10 2.52
CA HIS A 268 6.41 -18.40 3.91
C HIS A 268 6.37 -19.87 4.36
N ALA A 269 5.95 -20.83 3.54
CA ALA A 269 6.11 -22.24 3.82
C ALA A 269 6.05 -23.05 2.52
N PRO A 270 6.86 -24.09 2.36
CA PRO A 270 6.85 -24.95 1.18
C PRO A 270 5.80 -26.07 1.26
N VAL A 271 5.12 -26.20 2.40
CA VAL A 271 4.10 -27.21 2.66
C VAL A 271 2.80 -26.53 3.07
N GLN A 272 1.68 -26.98 2.49
CA GLN A 272 0.36 -26.37 2.68
C GLN A 272 -0.07 -26.32 4.15
N ASP A 273 0.20 -27.36 4.93
CA ASP A 273 -0.24 -27.43 6.34
C ASP A 273 0.47 -26.39 7.21
N ILE A 274 1.80 -26.26 7.04
CA ILE A 274 2.59 -25.21 7.69
C ILE A 274 2.09 -23.85 7.23
N ARG A 275 1.86 -23.68 5.92
CA ARG A 275 1.34 -22.43 5.36
C ARG A 275 0.01 -22.03 5.97
N CYS A 276 -0.94 -22.97 6.11
CA CYS A 276 -2.22 -22.74 6.77
C CYS A 276 -2.07 -22.43 8.27
N HIS A 277 -1.07 -23.04 8.91
CA HIS A 277 -0.79 -22.82 10.32
C HIS A 277 -0.36 -21.36 10.57
N ILE A 278 0.56 -20.80 9.76
CA ILE A 278 1.09 -19.44 9.93
C ILE A 278 0.26 -18.37 9.20
N MET A 279 -0.42 -18.74 8.12
CA MET A 279 -1.28 -17.88 7.30
C MET A 279 -2.65 -18.54 7.12
N PRO A 280 -3.59 -18.36 8.07
CA PRO A 280 -4.89 -19.03 8.05
C PRO A 280 -5.67 -18.89 6.74
N ALA A 281 -5.54 -17.77 6.04
CA ALA A 281 -6.17 -17.52 4.75
C ALA A 281 -5.62 -18.38 3.60
N ALA A 282 -4.42 -18.97 3.74
CA ALA A 282 -3.85 -19.90 2.76
C ALA A 282 -4.70 -21.14 2.53
N ARG A 283 -5.63 -21.47 3.45
CA ARG A 283 -6.64 -22.53 3.24
C ARG A 283 -7.50 -22.30 2.01
N ALA A 284 -7.80 -21.04 1.67
CA ALA A 284 -8.55 -20.69 0.47
C ALA A 284 -7.71 -20.75 -0.81
N PHE A 285 -6.38 -20.84 -0.70
CA PHE A 285 -5.43 -20.78 -1.79
C PHE A 285 -4.45 -21.96 -1.71
N PRO A 286 -4.86 -23.17 -2.14
CA PRO A 286 -4.00 -24.34 -2.13
C PRO A 286 -2.69 -24.09 -2.86
N LEU A 287 -1.58 -24.53 -2.26
CA LEU A 287 -0.23 -24.21 -2.72
C LEU A 287 0.00 -24.60 -4.17
N GLU A 288 -0.37 -25.81 -4.58
CA GLU A 288 -0.26 -26.29 -5.96
C GLU A 288 -0.92 -25.32 -6.96
N LYS A 289 -2.19 -24.94 -6.72
CA LYS A 289 -2.92 -23.99 -7.57
C LYS A 289 -2.29 -22.59 -7.58
N LEU A 290 -1.71 -22.18 -6.45
CA LEU A 290 -0.96 -20.94 -6.39
C LEU A 290 0.28 -21.03 -7.28
N MET A 291 1.07 -22.11 -7.19
CA MET A 291 2.26 -22.31 -8.02
C MET A 291 1.91 -22.32 -9.52
N ASP A 292 0.83 -23.00 -9.92
CA ASP A 292 0.35 -23.00 -11.30
C ASP A 292 0.03 -21.59 -11.79
N ALA A 293 -0.70 -20.80 -10.99
CA ALA A 293 -1.03 -19.43 -11.32
C ALA A 293 0.21 -18.54 -11.45
N LEU A 294 1.22 -18.76 -10.59
CA LEU A 294 2.48 -18.03 -10.64
C LEU A 294 3.31 -18.41 -11.86
N GLN A 295 3.35 -19.68 -12.28
CA GLN A 295 4.02 -20.08 -13.51
C GLN A 295 3.37 -19.42 -14.73
N VAL A 296 2.04 -19.38 -14.78
CA VAL A 296 1.30 -18.66 -15.83
C VAL A 296 1.62 -17.16 -15.80
N TYR A 297 1.68 -16.55 -14.62
CA TYR A 297 2.07 -15.15 -14.47
C TYR A 297 3.49 -14.90 -14.97
N GLN A 298 4.46 -15.73 -14.57
CA GLN A 298 5.86 -15.63 -15.00
C GLN A 298 5.97 -15.74 -16.51
N LYS A 299 5.33 -16.76 -17.11
CA LYS A 299 5.35 -16.98 -18.57
C LYS A 299 4.76 -15.80 -19.33
N ASN A 300 3.69 -15.18 -18.84
CA ASN A 300 3.05 -14.05 -19.52
C ASN A 300 3.78 -12.72 -19.29
N SER A 301 4.42 -12.55 -18.14
CA SER A 301 5.13 -11.31 -17.78
C SER A 301 6.57 -11.29 -18.29
N GLN A 302 7.18 -12.48 -18.46
CA GLN A 302 8.63 -12.65 -18.67
C GLN A 302 9.42 -11.97 -17.53
N GLN A 303 8.87 -11.96 -16.31
CA GLN A 303 9.48 -11.36 -15.13
C GLN A 303 9.74 -12.40 -14.04
N LYS A 304 10.81 -12.18 -13.28
CA LYS A 304 11.09 -12.94 -12.06
C LYS A 304 9.99 -12.66 -11.02
N ILE A 305 9.51 -13.70 -10.34
CA ILE A 305 8.59 -13.58 -9.21
C ILE A 305 9.43 -13.57 -7.94
N PHE A 306 9.18 -12.59 -7.06
CA PHE A 306 9.84 -12.55 -5.76
C PHE A 306 9.12 -13.47 -4.79
N ILE A 307 9.82 -14.45 -4.24
CA ILE A 307 9.29 -15.33 -3.20
C ILE A 307 9.71 -14.77 -1.84
N GLU A 308 8.73 -14.39 -1.04
CA GLU A 308 8.96 -13.92 0.32
C GLU A 308 8.82 -15.08 1.31
N TYR A 309 9.84 -15.24 2.15
CA TYR A 309 9.93 -16.32 3.13
C TYR A 309 10.42 -15.76 4.46
N ILE A 310 9.53 -15.61 5.43
CA ILE A 310 9.92 -15.27 6.79
C ILE A 310 10.41 -16.53 7.48
N MET A 311 11.57 -16.46 8.14
CA MET A 311 12.12 -17.56 8.91
C MET A 311 11.57 -17.49 10.33
N LEU A 312 10.85 -18.54 10.75
CA LEU A 312 10.22 -18.67 12.06
C LEU A 312 10.83 -19.90 12.74
N ASP A 313 11.50 -19.64 13.86
CA ASP A 313 12.23 -20.63 14.65
C ASP A 313 11.39 -21.87 14.97
N GLY A 314 11.84 -23.03 14.50
CA GLY A 314 11.20 -24.33 14.72
C GLY A 314 9.85 -24.51 14.01
N VAL A 315 9.49 -23.63 13.08
CA VAL A 315 8.21 -23.69 12.36
C VAL A 315 8.42 -23.96 10.88
N ASN A 316 9.32 -23.22 10.23
CA ASN A 316 9.50 -23.30 8.78
C ASN A 316 10.97 -23.11 8.35
N ASP A 317 11.92 -23.19 9.28
CA ASP A 317 13.33 -22.86 9.06
C ASP A 317 14.29 -24.06 9.13
N GLU A 318 13.79 -25.27 9.37
CA GLU A 318 14.57 -26.50 9.30
C GLU A 318 15.08 -26.82 7.87
N GLU A 319 16.21 -27.55 7.77
CA GLU A 319 16.85 -27.94 6.51
C GLU A 319 15.88 -28.68 5.55
N GLN A 320 15.01 -29.53 6.10
CA GLN A 320 13.99 -30.22 5.30
C GLN A 320 13.04 -29.25 4.56
N HIS A 321 12.69 -28.12 5.18
CA HIS A 321 11.85 -27.10 4.56
C HIS A 321 12.61 -26.40 3.42
N ALA A 322 13.91 -26.18 3.57
CA ALA A 322 14.73 -25.62 2.50
C ALA A 322 14.76 -26.54 1.26
N HIS A 323 14.91 -27.86 1.45
CA HIS A 323 14.83 -28.83 0.36
C HIS A 323 13.46 -28.88 -0.31
N GLN A 324 12.38 -28.88 0.48
CA GLN A 324 11.01 -28.83 -0.04
C GLN A 324 10.74 -27.54 -0.82
N LEU A 325 11.25 -26.40 -0.33
CA LEU A 325 11.16 -25.12 -1.02
C LEU A 325 11.94 -25.15 -2.34
N GLY A 326 13.16 -25.70 -2.34
CA GLY A 326 13.95 -25.89 -3.56
C GLY A 326 13.16 -26.66 -4.62
N LYS A 327 12.63 -27.83 -4.25
CA LYS A 327 11.80 -28.66 -5.13
C LYS A 327 10.54 -27.95 -5.63
N LEU A 328 9.87 -27.18 -4.76
CA LEU A 328 8.67 -26.42 -5.11
C LEU A 328 8.96 -25.32 -6.14
N LEU A 329 10.17 -24.74 -6.09
CA LEU A 329 10.58 -23.63 -6.97
C LEU A 329 11.30 -24.08 -8.24
N GLU A 330 11.64 -25.36 -8.40
CA GLU A 330 12.25 -25.91 -9.63
C GLU A 330 11.41 -25.61 -10.89
N ALA A 331 10.10 -25.44 -10.74
CA ALA A 331 9.19 -25.18 -11.85
C ALA A 331 9.22 -23.72 -12.36
N PHE A 332 9.91 -22.80 -11.68
CA PHE A 332 10.09 -21.43 -12.18
C PHE A 332 11.37 -21.34 -13.00
N GLU A 333 11.23 -20.87 -14.23
CA GLU A 333 12.38 -20.55 -15.08
C GLU A 333 13.02 -19.27 -14.54
N VAL A 334 14.18 -19.40 -13.91
CA VAL A 334 15.06 -18.25 -13.73
C VAL A 334 15.94 -18.25 -14.96
N GLU A 335 15.63 -17.42 -15.96
CA GLU A 335 16.64 -17.09 -16.98
C GLU A 335 17.89 -16.64 -16.24
N GLY A 336 18.94 -17.46 -16.40
CA GLY A 336 20.23 -17.31 -15.75
C GLY A 336 20.88 -16.00 -16.17
N ASP A 337 21.51 -15.35 -15.20
CA ASP A 337 22.52 -14.33 -15.47
C ASP A 337 23.79 -14.97 -16.07
#